data_AF-A0A9D8LJU9-F1
#
_entry.id   AF-A0A9D8LJU9-F1
#
_cell.length_a   1.000
_cell.length_b   1.000
_cell.length_c   1.000
_cell.angle_alpha   90.00
_cell.angle_beta   90.00
_cell.angle_gamma   90.00
#
_symmetry.space_group_name_H-M   'P 1'
#
loop_
_entity.id
_entity.type
_entity.pdbx_description
1 polymer ?
#
loop_
_entity_poly.entity_id
_entity_poly.type
_entity_poly.pdbx_seq_one_letter_code
_entity_poly.pdbx_strand_id
1 'polypeptide(L)'
;MSKHSTYRRQWFSNVRGDVLSGIVVALALIPEAIGFSVIAGVDPKVGLYASFAIACVSAFLGGRPGMISAATAATAVLMVTLVKEHGLQYLFAATILMGVLQLAAGALKLGRLMNFVSRSVITGFVNALAILIFMAQLPELIGVPSLTYAMIAAGLAIIYLFPYLTKAL
;
A
#
# COMPACT_ATOMS: atom_id res chain seq x y z
N MET A 1 -4.40 -16.07 33.57
CA MET A 1 -5.48 -15.72 32.61
C MET A 1 -5.78 -16.92 31.73
N SER A 2 -7.05 -17.29 31.55
CA SER A 2 -7.47 -18.34 30.63
C SER A 2 -7.18 -17.93 29.18
N LYS A 3 -6.76 -18.87 28.31
CA LYS A 3 -6.53 -18.61 26.88
C LYS A 3 -7.74 -17.89 26.23
N HIS A 4 -8.96 -18.21 26.66
CA HIS A 4 -10.19 -17.59 26.19
C HIS A 4 -10.29 -16.09 26.54
N SER A 5 -9.82 -15.66 27.72
CA SER A 5 -9.85 -14.23 28.09
C SER A 5 -8.87 -13.40 27.26
N THR A 6 -7.73 -14.00 26.89
CA THR A 6 -6.72 -13.35 26.05
C THR A 6 -7.25 -13.14 24.63
N TYR A 7 -7.86 -14.17 24.03
CA TYR A 7 -8.49 -14.04 22.70
C TYR A 7 -9.61 -13.00 22.70
N ARG A 8 -10.50 -13.00 23.71
CA ARG A 8 -11.58 -12.00 23.80
C ARG A 8 -11.03 -10.57 23.85
N ARG A 9 -9.96 -10.34 24.61
CA ARG A 9 -9.32 -9.02 24.70
C ARG A 9 -8.59 -8.65 23.41
N GLN A 10 -7.97 -9.62 22.74
CA GLN A 10 -7.25 -9.37 21.48
C GLN A 10 -8.20 -8.96 20.34
N TRP A 11 -9.38 -9.57 20.25
CA TRP A 11 -10.35 -9.32 19.18
C TRP A 11 -11.37 -8.22 19.49
N PHE A 12 -11.70 -8.01 20.76
CA PHE A 12 -12.81 -7.14 21.16
C PHE A 12 -12.44 -6.07 22.19
N SER A 13 -11.14 -5.75 22.35
CA SER A 13 -10.73 -4.70 23.29
C SER A 13 -11.19 -3.30 22.87
N ASN A 14 -11.23 -3.00 21.58
CA ASN A 14 -11.58 -1.66 21.08
C ASN A 14 -12.39 -1.68 19.78
N VAL A 15 -13.53 -2.39 19.77
CA VAL A 15 -14.36 -2.55 18.57
C VAL A 15 -14.72 -1.22 17.90
N ARG A 16 -15.06 -0.18 18.69
CA ARG A 16 -15.41 1.13 18.12
C ARG A 16 -14.22 1.78 17.41
N GLY A 17 -13.05 1.81 18.06
CA GLY A 17 -11.86 2.41 17.44
C GLY A 17 -11.34 1.61 16.25
N ASP A 18 -11.41 0.28 16.31
CA ASP A 18 -10.96 -0.60 15.24
C ASP A 18 -11.87 -0.49 14.00
N VAL A 19 -13.20 -0.40 14.19
CA VAL A 19 -14.15 -0.18 13.10
C VAL A 19 -13.99 1.22 12.50
N LEU A 20 -13.88 2.26 13.34
CA LEU A 20 -13.71 3.64 12.85
C LEU A 20 -12.40 3.80 12.07
N SER A 21 -11.28 3.31 12.63
CA SER A 21 -9.99 3.36 11.94
C SER A 21 -9.99 2.52 10.66
N GLY A 22 -10.61 1.34 10.67
CA GLY A 22 -10.79 0.51 9.49
C GLY A 22 -11.57 1.20 8.37
N ILE A 23 -12.66 1.90 8.69
CA ILE A 23 -13.43 2.69 7.70
C ILE A 23 -12.59 3.83 7.13
N VAL A 24 -11.90 4.60 7.99
CA VAL A 24 -11.06 5.73 7.56
C VAL A 24 -9.96 5.26 6.62
N VAL A 25 -9.27 4.19 7.00
CA VAL A 25 -8.21 3.59 6.17
C VAL A 25 -8.78 3.03 4.87
N ALA A 26 -9.91 2.31 4.91
CA ALA A 26 -10.53 1.76 3.70
C ALA A 26 -10.87 2.86 2.69
N LEU A 27 -11.42 3.99 3.16
CA LEU A 27 -11.71 5.15 2.31
C LEU A 27 -10.42 5.76 1.72
N ALA A 28 -9.33 5.82 2.49
CA ALA A 28 -8.04 6.31 2.02
C ALA A 28 -7.39 5.35 0.98
N LEU A 29 -7.59 4.05 1.11
CA LEU A 29 -6.99 3.03 0.25
C LEU A 29 -7.64 2.93 -1.14
N ILE A 30 -8.90 3.33 -1.31
CA ILE A 30 -9.60 3.28 -2.60
C ILE A 30 -8.85 4.09 -3.68
N PRO A 31 -8.61 5.40 -3.51
CA PRO A 31 -7.89 6.18 -4.52
C PRO A 31 -6.44 5.71 -4.69
N GLU A 32 -5.80 5.24 -3.62
CA GLU A 32 -4.43 4.73 -3.66
C GLU A 32 -4.33 3.47 -4.55
N ALA A 33 -5.20 2.49 -4.35
CA ALA A 33 -5.21 1.25 -5.14
C ALA A 33 -5.56 1.50 -6.63
N ILE A 34 -6.45 2.46 -6.90
CA ILE A 34 -6.77 2.89 -8.26
C ILE A 34 -5.54 3.52 -8.92
N GLY A 35 -4.88 4.48 -8.24
CA GLY A 35 -3.69 5.15 -8.74
C GLY A 35 -2.55 4.18 -9.04
N PHE A 36 -2.27 3.23 -8.15
CA PHE A 36 -1.22 2.24 -8.37
C PHE A 36 -1.54 1.26 -9.50
N SER A 37 -2.81 0.93 -9.72
CA SER A 37 -3.22 0.10 -10.86
C SER A 37 -2.98 0.83 -12.19
N VAL A 38 -3.27 2.12 -12.24
CA VAL A 38 -2.99 2.98 -13.40
C VAL A 38 -1.49 3.05 -13.67
N ILE A 39 -0.67 3.26 -12.63
CA ILE A 39 0.80 3.26 -12.74
C ILE A 39 1.30 1.91 -13.27
N ALA A 40 0.74 0.79 -12.79
CA ALA A 40 1.07 -0.56 -13.25
C ALA A 40 0.54 -0.91 -14.66
N GLY A 41 -0.29 -0.04 -15.26
CA GLY A 41 -0.89 -0.28 -16.58
C GLY A 41 -1.97 -1.36 -16.56
N VAL A 42 -2.66 -1.58 -15.44
CA VAL A 42 -3.72 -2.59 -15.27
C VAL A 42 -5.05 -1.95 -14.89
N ASP A 43 -6.15 -2.68 -15.09
CA ASP A 43 -7.49 -2.24 -14.69
C ASP A 43 -7.53 -1.97 -13.16
N PRO A 44 -8.11 -0.83 -12.71
CA PRO A 44 -8.25 -0.48 -11.28
C PRO A 44 -8.88 -1.57 -10.40
N LYS A 45 -9.74 -2.42 -10.97
CA LYS A 45 -10.34 -3.56 -10.27
C LYS A 45 -9.27 -4.52 -9.73
N VAL A 46 -8.14 -4.68 -10.42
CA VAL A 46 -7.05 -5.56 -9.99
C VAL A 46 -6.47 -5.08 -8.65
N GLY A 47 -6.15 -3.80 -8.53
CA GLY A 47 -5.62 -3.23 -7.29
C GLY A 47 -6.63 -3.23 -6.14
N LEU A 48 -7.91 -2.98 -6.43
CA LEU A 48 -8.98 -3.04 -5.43
C LEU A 48 -9.20 -4.46 -4.91
N TYR A 49 -9.26 -5.46 -5.80
CA TYR A 49 -9.38 -6.86 -5.40
C TYR A 49 -8.15 -7.35 -4.65
N ALA A 50 -6.94 -6.97 -5.08
CA ALA A 50 -5.71 -7.29 -4.38
C ALA A 50 -5.72 -6.72 -2.95
N SER A 51 -6.08 -5.43 -2.80
CA SER A 51 -6.13 -4.76 -1.50
C SER A 51 -7.15 -5.41 -0.56
N PHE A 52 -8.35 -5.72 -1.07
CA PHE A 52 -9.38 -6.42 -0.29
C PHE A 52 -8.92 -7.82 0.14
N ALA A 53 -8.40 -8.62 -0.79
CA ALA A 53 -7.97 -9.99 -0.53
C ALA A 53 -6.81 -10.03 0.49
N ILE A 54 -5.79 -9.19 0.30
CA ILE A 54 -4.64 -9.11 1.21
C ILE A 54 -5.08 -8.61 2.60
N ALA A 55 -5.95 -7.60 2.68
CA ALA A 55 -6.48 -7.12 3.95
C ALA A 55 -7.21 -8.23 4.70
N CYS A 56 -8.11 -8.97 4.03
CA CYS A 56 -8.80 -10.12 4.61
C CYS A 56 -7.84 -11.19 5.12
N VAL A 57 -6.88 -11.62 4.29
CA VAL A 57 -5.90 -12.65 4.67
C VAL A 57 -5.04 -12.19 5.84
N SER A 58 -4.55 -10.95 5.80
CA SER A 58 -3.70 -10.37 6.86
C SER A 58 -4.44 -10.16 8.19
N ALA A 59 -5.75 -9.92 8.16
CA ALA A 59 -6.56 -9.80 9.37
C ALA A 59 -6.60 -11.09 10.19
N PHE A 60 -6.53 -12.26 9.54
CA PHE A 60 -6.53 -13.56 10.20
C PHE A 60 -5.13 -14.15 10.41
N LEU A 61 -4.23 -14.00 9.43
CA LEU A 61 -2.92 -14.64 9.41
C LEU A 61 -1.75 -13.69 9.72
N GLY A 62 -2.01 -12.39 9.85
CA GLY A 62 -0.99 -11.38 10.08
C GLY A 62 -0.35 -11.48 11.47
N GLY A 63 0.96 -11.23 11.53
CA GLY A 63 1.73 -11.28 12.79
C GLY A 63 1.63 -10.03 13.67
N ARG A 64 1.07 -8.93 13.15
CA ARG A 64 0.99 -7.64 13.85
C ARG A 64 -0.39 -7.00 13.69
N PRO A 65 -1.28 -7.13 14.71
CA PRO A 65 -2.61 -6.52 14.68
C PRO A 65 -2.55 -5.01 14.45
N GLY A 66 -3.49 -4.49 13.66
CA GLY A 66 -3.59 -3.08 13.29
C GLY A 66 -2.68 -2.63 12.14
N MET A 67 -1.81 -3.51 11.62
CA MET A 67 -1.03 -3.22 10.41
C MET A 67 -1.85 -3.54 9.16
N ILE A 68 -1.96 -2.56 8.26
CA ILE A 68 -2.70 -2.69 7.01
C ILE A 68 -1.77 -3.23 5.92
N SER A 69 -2.23 -4.23 5.19
CA SER A 69 -1.56 -4.78 4.02
C SER A 69 -2.48 -4.63 2.81
N ALA A 70 -1.98 -3.96 1.77
CA ALA A 70 -2.74 -3.64 0.56
C ALA A 70 -1.81 -3.50 -0.66
N ALA A 71 -2.35 -3.13 -1.83
CA ALA A 71 -1.54 -2.80 -2.99
C ALA A 71 -0.70 -1.54 -2.71
N THR A 72 0.62 -1.59 -2.99
CA THR A 72 1.54 -0.46 -2.79
C THR A 72 2.26 -0.07 -4.08
N ALA A 73 2.71 1.18 -4.17
CA ALA A 73 3.58 1.63 -5.26
C ALA A 73 4.82 0.75 -5.43
N ALA A 74 5.43 0.32 -4.32
CA ALA A 74 6.62 -0.52 -4.31
C ALA A 74 6.44 -1.80 -5.12
N THR A 75 5.28 -2.43 -5.00
CA THR A 75 4.95 -3.62 -5.77
C THR A 75 4.47 -3.29 -7.19
N ALA A 76 3.67 -2.24 -7.36
CA ALA A 76 3.08 -1.87 -8.65
C ALA A 76 4.14 -1.53 -9.71
N VAL A 77 5.15 -0.76 -9.32
CA VAL A 77 6.23 -0.27 -10.20
C VAL A 77 7.06 -1.42 -10.78
N LEU A 78 7.28 -2.48 -10.00
CA LEU A 78 8.00 -3.67 -10.46
C LEU A 78 7.21 -4.49 -11.48
N MET A 79 5.88 -4.35 -11.50
CA MET A 79 5.01 -5.12 -12.38
C MET A 79 4.77 -4.43 -13.73
N VAL A 80 5.11 -3.14 -13.87
CA VAL A 80 4.89 -2.37 -15.10
C VAL A 80 5.48 -3.06 -16.32
N THR A 81 6.76 -3.42 -16.25
CA THR A 81 7.47 -4.06 -17.37
C THR A 81 6.95 -5.47 -17.62
N LEU A 82 6.67 -6.23 -16.55
CA LEU A 82 6.12 -7.58 -16.65
C LEU A 82 4.78 -7.59 -17.38
N VAL A 83 3.86 -6.70 -17.01
CA VAL A 83 2.54 -6.57 -17.65
C VAL A 83 2.69 -6.12 -19.09
N LYS A 84 3.56 -5.13 -19.35
CA LYS A 84 3.77 -4.59 -20.70
C LYS A 84 4.32 -5.64 -21.67
N GLU A 85 5.24 -6.49 -21.21
CA GLU A 85 5.93 -7.47 -22.06
C GLU A 85 5.21 -8.82 -22.13
N HIS A 86 4.57 -9.26 -21.05
CA HIS A 86 4.03 -10.63 -20.91
C HIS A 86 2.52 -10.69 -20.62
N GLY A 87 1.88 -9.54 -20.34
CA GLY A 87 0.45 -9.45 -20.07
C GLY A 87 0.05 -9.69 -18.61
N LEU A 88 -1.24 -9.50 -18.34
CA LEU A 88 -1.82 -9.55 -16.99
C LEU A 88 -1.73 -10.94 -16.34
N GLN A 89 -1.77 -12.00 -17.13
CA GLN A 89 -1.70 -13.38 -16.62
C GLN A 89 -0.36 -13.66 -15.93
N TYR A 90 0.72 -13.08 -16.43
CA TYR A 90 2.05 -13.20 -15.82
C TYR A 90 2.16 -12.42 -14.52
N LEU A 91 1.45 -11.30 -14.38
CA LEU A 91 1.32 -10.63 -13.08
C LEU A 91 0.69 -11.58 -12.06
N PHE A 92 -0.42 -12.26 -12.40
CA PHE A 92 -1.05 -13.21 -11.48
C PHE A 92 -0.11 -14.37 -11.11
N ALA A 93 0.55 -14.97 -12.10
CA ALA A 93 1.53 -16.03 -11.86
C ALA A 93 2.66 -15.57 -10.94
N ALA A 94 3.22 -14.38 -11.18
CA ALA A 94 4.28 -13.80 -10.36
C ALA A 94 3.80 -13.51 -8.92
N THR A 95 2.58 -13.02 -8.72
CA THR A 95 2.03 -12.81 -7.37
C THR A 95 1.79 -14.11 -6.61
N ILE A 96 1.34 -15.18 -7.28
CA ILE A 96 1.19 -16.49 -6.65
C ILE A 96 2.57 -17.02 -6.24
N LEU A 97 3.55 -16.95 -7.16
CA LEU A 97 4.92 -17.36 -6.88
C LEU A 97 5.53 -16.56 -5.72
N MET A 98 5.33 -15.24 -5.70
CA MET A 98 5.75 -14.37 -4.60
C MET A 98 5.16 -14.84 -3.26
N GLY A 99 3.86 -15.17 -3.21
CA GLY A 99 3.22 -15.72 -2.01
C GLY A 99 3.84 -17.03 -1.54
N VAL A 100 4.11 -17.96 -2.48
CA VAL A 100 4.81 -19.22 -2.16
C VAL A 100 6.21 -18.96 -1.59
N LEU A 101 6.97 -18.05 -2.19
CA LEU A 101 8.30 -17.67 -1.71
C LEU A 101 8.24 -17.01 -0.33
N GLN A 102 7.22 -16.18 -0.06
CA GLN A 102 7.01 -15.56 1.25
C GLN A 102 6.68 -16.61 2.33
N LEU A 103 5.84 -17.60 2.01
CA LEU A 103 5.53 -18.71 2.92
C LEU A 103 6.78 -19.55 3.21
N ALA A 104 7.58 -19.88 2.19
CA ALA A 104 8.84 -20.60 2.36
C ALA A 104 9.84 -19.80 3.23
N ALA A 105 9.99 -18.49 2.97
CA ALA A 105 10.85 -17.62 3.77
C ALA A 105 10.38 -17.52 5.23
N GLY A 106 9.07 -17.49 5.47
CA GLY A 106 8.46 -17.55 6.79
C GLY A 106 8.76 -18.86 7.52
N ALA A 107 8.59 -20.00 6.84
CA ALA A 107 8.89 -21.33 7.39
C ALA A 107 10.38 -21.48 7.77
N LEU A 108 11.28 -20.92 6.95
CA LEU A 108 12.71 -20.88 7.19
C LEU A 108 13.14 -19.79 8.19
N LYS A 109 12.21 -19.00 8.72
CA LYS A 109 12.45 -17.90 9.68
C LYS A 109 13.49 -16.87 9.16
N LEU A 110 13.47 -16.60 7.86
CA LEU A 110 14.39 -15.66 7.21
C LEU A 110 14.14 -14.19 7.59
N GLY A 111 13.08 -13.89 8.34
CA GLY A 111 12.81 -12.52 8.82
C GLY A 111 13.96 -11.90 9.62
N ARG A 112 14.79 -12.70 10.29
CA ARG A 112 15.99 -12.20 10.99
C ARG A 112 17.08 -11.70 10.03
N LEU A 113 17.10 -12.20 8.80
CA LEU A 113 18.07 -11.79 7.79
C LEU A 113 17.79 -10.39 7.26
N MET A 114 16.56 -9.88 7.41
CA MET A 114 16.22 -8.51 7.02
C MET A 114 17.06 -7.45 7.76
N ASN A 115 17.61 -7.80 8.93
CA ASN A 115 18.53 -6.92 9.66
C ASN A 115 19.89 -6.72 8.95
N PHE A 116 20.26 -7.59 8.00
CA PHE A 116 21.49 -7.45 7.22
C PHE A 116 21.31 -6.59 5.97
N VAL A 117 20.08 -6.22 5.61
CA VAL A 117 19.83 -5.30 4.50
C VAL A 117 20.34 -3.93 4.91
N SER A 118 21.27 -3.36 4.13
CA SER A 118 21.90 -2.10 4.49
C SER A 118 20.89 -0.95 4.45
N ARG A 119 21.04 0.02 5.37
CA ARG A 119 20.21 1.22 5.40
C ARG A 119 20.31 2.00 4.08
N SER A 120 21.49 2.04 3.47
CA SER A 120 21.72 2.69 2.18
C SER A 120 20.85 2.10 1.06
N VAL A 121 20.66 0.77 1.03
CA VAL A 121 19.79 0.11 0.05
C VAL A 121 18.32 0.49 0.29
N ILE A 122 17.87 0.47 1.54
CA ILE A 122 16.49 0.83 1.89
C ILE A 122 16.21 2.30 1.54
N THR A 123 17.09 3.22 1.94
CA THR A 123 16.95 4.64 1.63
C THR A 123 17.01 4.90 0.13
N GLY A 124 17.92 4.24 -0.59
CA GLY A 124 18.01 4.34 -2.05
C GLY A 124 16.73 3.85 -2.73
N PHE A 125 16.19 2.72 -2.29
CA PHE A 125 14.92 2.19 -2.78
C PHE A 125 13.75 3.14 -2.54
N VAL A 126 13.61 3.69 -1.33
CA VAL A 126 12.54 4.64 -0.98
C VAL A 126 12.65 5.93 -1.79
N ASN A 127 13.86 6.47 -1.98
CA ASN A 127 14.09 7.66 -2.80
C ASN A 127 13.74 7.41 -4.28
N ALA A 128 14.20 6.28 -4.83
CA ALA A 128 13.88 5.91 -6.21
C ALA A 128 12.37 5.73 -6.41
N LEU A 129 11.69 5.10 -5.44
CA LEU A 129 10.24 4.93 -5.43
C LEU A 129 9.51 6.28 -5.40
N ALA A 130 9.93 7.22 -4.55
CA ALA A 130 9.33 8.55 -4.50
C ALA A 130 9.49 9.32 -5.81
N ILE A 131 10.70 9.29 -6.40
CA ILE A 131 10.98 9.91 -7.71
C ILE A 131 10.11 9.28 -8.79
N LEU A 132 9.98 7.94 -8.79
CA LEU A 132 9.23 7.24 -9.83
C LEU A 132 7.72 7.49 -9.71
N ILE A 133 7.16 7.57 -8.49
CA ILE A 133 5.77 8.01 -8.29
C ILE A 133 5.60 9.43 -8.84
N PHE A 134 6.51 10.35 -8.51
CA PHE A 134 6.44 11.73 -9.01
C PHE A 134 6.51 11.80 -10.54
N MET A 135 7.44 11.07 -11.15
CA MET A 135 7.57 10.96 -12.61
C MET A 135 6.31 10.37 -13.25
N ALA A 136 5.66 9.39 -12.61
CA ALA A 136 4.41 8.80 -13.10
C ALA A 136 3.23 9.80 -13.10
N GLN A 137 3.29 10.88 -12.32
CA GLN A 137 2.27 11.93 -12.33
C GLN A 137 2.50 13.01 -13.40
N LEU A 138 3.72 13.16 -13.93
CA LEU A 138 4.03 14.23 -14.89
C LEU A 138 3.18 14.17 -16.18
N PRO A 139 2.92 13.00 -16.80
CA PRO A 139 2.06 12.90 -17.97
C PRO A 139 0.63 13.38 -17.72
N GLU A 140 0.11 13.18 -16.50
CA GLU A 140 -1.24 13.58 -16.08
C GLU A 140 -1.38 15.12 -15.92
N LEU A 141 -0.28 15.87 -16.05
CA LEU A 141 -0.25 17.33 -15.99
C LEU A 141 -0.08 18.01 -17.35
N ILE A 142 -0.02 17.24 -18.44
CA ILE A 142 0.19 17.76 -19.80
C ILE A 142 -1.17 17.98 -20.49
N GLY A 143 -1.40 19.16 -21.05
CA GLY A 143 -2.62 19.45 -21.83
C GLY A 143 -3.90 19.59 -20.98
N VAL A 144 -3.77 19.79 -19.67
CA VAL A 144 -4.90 19.92 -18.74
C VAL A 144 -5.39 21.37 -18.63
N PRO A 145 -6.66 21.60 -18.23
CA PRO A 145 -7.18 22.94 -17.97
C PRO A 145 -6.34 23.71 -16.95
N SER A 146 -6.25 25.03 -17.09
CA SER A 146 -5.52 25.90 -16.15
C SER A 146 -6.02 25.78 -14.71
N LEU A 147 -7.31 25.49 -14.53
CA LEU A 147 -7.93 25.22 -13.23
C LEU A 147 -7.26 24.06 -12.50
N THR A 148 -6.77 23.04 -13.22
CA THR A 148 -6.10 21.88 -12.62
C THR A 148 -4.85 22.31 -11.85
N TYR A 149 -4.04 23.21 -12.40
CA TYR A 149 -2.86 23.73 -11.70
C TYR A 149 -3.23 24.53 -10.44
N ALA A 150 -4.32 25.31 -10.49
CA ALA A 150 -4.81 26.04 -9.32
C ALA A 150 -5.32 25.09 -8.22
N MET A 151 -6.02 24.01 -8.60
CA MET A 151 -6.48 22.98 -7.66
C MET A 151 -5.31 22.23 -7.02
N ILE A 152 -4.27 21.90 -7.79
CA ILE A 152 -3.06 21.27 -7.26
C ILE A 152 -2.36 22.20 -6.27
N ALA A 153 -2.16 23.47 -6.64
CA ALA A 153 -1.54 24.46 -5.77
C ALA A 153 -2.33 24.63 -4.45
N ALA A 154 -3.67 24.68 -4.52
CA ALA A 154 -4.53 24.75 -3.35
C ALA A 154 -4.42 23.48 -2.48
N GLY A 155 -4.42 22.29 -3.10
CA GLY A 155 -4.25 21.02 -2.39
C GLY A 155 -2.91 20.93 -1.66
N LEU A 156 -1.82 21.31 -2.33
CA LEU A 156 -0.49 21.36 -1.72
C LEU A 156 -0.44 22.40 -0.58
N ALA A 157 -1.05 23.56 -0.76
CA ALA A 157 -1.14 24.59 0.28
C ALA A 157 -1.88 24.05 1.51
N ILE A 158 -2.97 23.29 1.35
CA ILE A 158 -3.66 22.64 2.47
C ILE A 158 -2.73 21.62 3.13
N ILE A 159 -2.12 20.71 2.37
CA ILE A 159 -1.25 19.66 2.92
C ILE A 159 -0.09 20.25 3.74
N TYR A 160 0.56 21.32 3.25
CA TYR A 160 1.74 21.89 3.90
C TYR A 160 1.41 22.95 4.95
N LEU A 161 0.38 23.78 4.78
CA LEU A 161 0.10 24.92 5.66
C LEU A 161 -0.95 24.62 6.73
N PHE A 162 -1.93 23.74 6.45
CA PHE A 162 -2.99 23.42 7.40
C PHE A 162 -2.46 22.85 8.74
N PRO A 163 -1.42 21.99 8.77
CA PRO A 163 -0.84 21.51 10.03
C PRO A 163 -0.24 22.63 10.92
N TYR A 164 0.08 23.80 10.36
CA TYR A 164 0.54 24.95 11.15
C TYR A 164 -0.61 25.73 11.80
N LEU A 165 -1.83 25.60 11.27
CA LEU A 165 -3.03 26.25 11.81
C LEU A 165 -3.65 25.44 12.96
N THR A 166 -3.52 24.12 12.95
CA THR A 166 -4.02 23.26 14.03
C THR A 166 -3.17 22.00 14.20
N LYS A 167 -2.91 21.64 15.47
CA LYS A 167 -2.24 20.39 15.86
C LYS A 167 -3.23 19.32 16.33
N ALA A 168 -4.53 19.51 16.08
CA ALA A 168 -5.59 18.62 16.56
C ALA A 168 -5.77 17.33 15.72
N LEU A 169 -4.89 17.09 14.74
CA LEU A 169 -4.84 15.89 13.91
C LEU A 169 -3.70 14.98 14.35
#